data_AF-A0A1J4KJS7-F1
#
_entry.id   AF-A0A1J4KJS7-F1
#
_cell.length_a   1.000
_cell.length_b   1.000
_cell.length_c   1.000
_cell.angle_alpha   90.00
_cell.angle_beta   90.00
_cell.angle_gamma   90.00
#
_symmetry.space_group_name_H-M   'P 1'
#
loop_
_entity.id
_entity.type
_entity.pdbx_description
1 polymer ?
#
loop_
_entity_poly.entity_id
_entity_poly.type
_entity_poly.pdbx_seq_one_letter_code
_entity_poly.pdbx_strand_id
1 'polypeptide(L)'
;MKAVSSQQNIPKIDFPSLKGCVNLSHVNIGKVNSKSDLSNIGLLNVAKKRQQLQAKKWRKSISSATSCIGLPLIPIIPKNAEHPIDIHLIYIQIKVKSNYGNPQIVGCSEIDVLDSKNKPIPIISLEFEPAMKHITICKNLINSSLIKEQESEEWCASWKGEFSIEVAVSALKTPANLRIWNSRIKDKRSIKEIEIMISDEFIASAVLPESFGLIISLQNMKYLGSKVIDYPMKQVNKYDEIAIDQYGEVYMKTTSSITFELIDKYEDNDFIGMNAIEIVTISGRKLTLKNDIAEITTKNCHSVSSPHRLIRENCNSLNMSEMWIAKTDEDKTPFLKIDLKEPVKISLLRIWNIPVKGFINNFAVKKVRIMFDNCVVFHGIVQKCQYEFDNSCFTTNLWFTDIPHIRGKAKVVCQGFNDDLKP
;
A
#
# COMPACT_ATOMS: atom_id res chain seq x y z
N MET A 1 -60.76 21.85 -48.64
CA MET A 1 -60.15 20.74 -47.89
C MET A 1 -59.64 21.30 -46.55
N LYS A 2 -60.17 20.77 -45.44
CA LYS A 2 -59.72 20.91 -44.04
C LYS A 2 -58.28 20.34 -43.90
N ALA A 3 -57.41 20.54 -42.90
CA ALA A 3 -57.35 21.19 -41.58
C ALA A 3 -55.83 21.28 -41.22
N VAL A 4 -55.28 22.36 -40.66
CA VAL A 4 -55.07 22.70 -39.22
C VAL A 4 -53.98 21.89 -38.47
N SER A 5 -52.92 22.62 -38.10
CA SER A 5 -52.01 22.62 -36.91
C SER A 5 -51.47 21.33 -36.25
N SER A 6 -50.17 21.38 -35.90
CA SER A 6 -49.72 21.54 -34.50
C SER A 6 -48.22 21.85 -34.42
N GLN A 7 -47.90 22.94 -33.72
CA GLN A 7 -46.56 23.31 -33.24
C GLN A 7 -46.34 22.68 -31.87
N GLN A 8 -45.10 22.27 -31.56
CA GLN A 8 -44.51 22.49 -30.23
C GLN A 8 -42.98 22.61 -30.32
N ASN A 9 -42.47 23.60 -29.59
CA ASN A 9 -41.12 24.16 -29.60
C ASN A 9 -40.06 23.25 -28.92
N ILE A 10 -38.84 23.24 -29.46
CA ILE A 10 -37.61 22.93 -28.72
C ILE A 10 -36.57 24.03 -29.06
N PRO A 11 -35.99 24.75 -28.07
CA PRO A 11 -34.99 25.78 -28.35
C PRO A 11 -33.59 25.19 -28.63
N LYS A 12 -32.99 25.65 -29.73
CA LYS A 12 -31.57 25.47 -30.08
C LYS A 12 -30.71 26.45 -29.29
N ILE A 13 -29.58 25.98 -28.75
CA ILE A 13 -28.50 26.81 -28.20
C ILE A 13 -27.41 26.88 -29.27
N ASP A 14 -27.14 28.09 -29.76
CA ASP A 14 -26.11 28.41 -30.75
C ASP A 14 -24.74 28.68 -30.09
N PHE A 15 -23.68 28.14 -30.69
CA PHE A 15 -22.28 28.46 -30.41
C PHE A 15 -21.76 29.50 -31.43
N PRO A 16 -21.07 30.57 -31.01
CA PRO A 16 -20.26 31.39 -31.92
C PRO A 16 -18.75 31.12 -31.78
N SER A 17 -18.21 30.58 -32.87
CA SER A 17 -16.98 30.94 -33.60
C SER A 17 -15.71 31.43 -32.88
N LEU A 18 -14.65 30.62 -33.06
CA LEU A 18 -13.23 30.96 -32.99
C LEU A 18 -12.81 31.94 -34.09
N LYS A 19 -12.18 33.07 -33.72
CA LYS A 19 -11.20 33.80 -34.54
C LYS A 19 -10.21 34.58 -33.65
N GLY A 20 -8.91 34.41 -33.92
CA GLY A 20 -7.89 35.45 -33.69
C GLY A 20 -6.71 35.07 -32.78
N CYS A 21 -5.64 34.52 -33.38
CA CYS A 21 -4.28 34.58 -32.83
C CYS A 21 -3.77 36.04 -32.81
N VAL A 22 -2.94 36.42 -31.81
CA VAL A 22 -1.58 37.05 -31.96
C VAL A 22 -0.91 37.13 -30.57
N ASN A 23 0.40 36.90 -30.57
CA ASN A 23 1.35 36.83 -29.45
C ASN A 23 1.87 38.21 -28.97
N LEU A 24 2.29 38.23 -27.69
CA LEU A 24 3.36 39.04 -27.05
C LEU A 24 3.24 40.58 -26.97
N SER A 25 3.13 41.13 -25.75
CA SER A 25 4.20 41.93 -25.08
C SER A 25 3.68 42.80 -23.90
N HIS A 26 4.50 42.86 -22.84
CA HIS A 26 4.62 43.88 -21.78
C HIS A 26 3.43 44.36 -20.89
N VAL A 27 3.61 44.06 -19.58
CA VAL A 27 3.46 44.95 -18.39
C VAL A 27 2.06 45.42 -17.96
N ASN A 28 1.63 45.00 -16.75
CA ASN A 28 1.42 45.96 -15.66
C ASN A 28 1.34 45.34 -14.26
N ILE A 29 2.12 45.92 -13.35
CA ILE A 29 2.14 45.67 -11.90
C ILE A 29 0.93 46.40 -11.30
N GLY A 30 -0.05 45.64 -10.79
CA GLY A 30 -1.20 46.15 -10.03
C GLY A 30 -1.01 45.93 -8.53
N LYS A 31 -1.09 47.03 -7.77
CA LYS A 31 -0.79 47.19 -6.34
C LYS A 31 -1.56 46.24 -5.40
N VAL A 32 -0.85 45.64 -4.46
CA VAL A 32 -1.38 44.97 -3.26
C VAL A 32 -1.76 46.03 -2.23
N ASN A 33 -3.04 46.10 -1.84
CA ASN A 33 -3.52 46.91 -0.72
C ASN A 33 -4.38 46.02 0.19
N SER A 34 -3.77 45.41 1.21
CA SER A 34 -4.47 45.11 2.46
C SER A 34 -3.46 45.02 3.62
N LYS A 35 -3.69 45.77 4.70
CA LYS A 35 -2.85 45.76 5.93
C LYS A 35 -2.85 44.38 6.62
N SER A 36 -3.80 43.51 6.30
CA SER A 36 -3.88 42.11 6.76
C SER A 36 -2.85 41.18 6.12
N ASP A 37 -2.37 41.50 4.90
CA ASP A 37 -1.37 40.66 4.23
C ASP A 37 0.03 40.91 4.78
N LEU A 38 0.34 42.14 5.20
CA LEU A 38 1.63 42.52 5.78
C LEU A 38 1.83 41.96 7.20
N SER A 39 0.77 41.86 8.01
CA SER A 39 0.85 41.23 9.34
C SER A 39 1.05 39.71 9.24
N ASN A 40 0.40 39.06 8.26
CA ASN A 40 0.58 37.65 7.97
C ASN A 40 1.98 37.34 7.42
N ILE A 41 2.55 38.19 6.56
CA ILE A 41 3.93 38.06 6.06
C ILE A 41 4.94 38.25 7.21
N GLY A 42 4.68 39.19 8.13
CA GLY A 42 5.49 39.39 9.33
C GLY A 42 5.52 38.18 10.25
N LEU A 43 4.36 37.59 10.56
CA LEU A 43 4.24 36.38 11.37
C LEU A 43 4.87 35.16 10.69
N LEU A 44 4.69 35.01 9.37
CA LEU A 44 5.30 33.94 8.58
C LEU A 44 6.83 34.03 8.54
N ASN A 45 7.37 35.24 8.47
CA ASN A 45 8.82 35.47 8.48
C ASN A 45 9.42 35.23 9.87
N VAL A 46 8.69 35.53 10.96
CA VAL A 46 9.10 35.19 12.33
C VAL A 46 9.09 33.67 12.55
N ALA A 47 8.06 32.96 12.07
CA ALA A 47 7.98 31.50 12.13
C ALA A 47 9.11 30.81 11.33
N LYS A 48 9.40 31.29 10.11
CA LYS A 48 10.53 30.82 9.30
C LYS A 48 11.88 31.07 9.96
N LYS A 49 12.06 32.24 10.58
CA LYS A 49 13.31 32.57 11.31
C LYS A 49 13.47 31.68 12.54
N ARG A 50 12.37 31.35 13.24
CA ARG A 50 12.35 30.38 14.36
C ARG A 50 12.68 28.96 13.90
N GLN A 51 12.09 28.45 12.83
CA GLN A 51 12.42 27.13 12.26
C GLN A 51 13.89 27.04 11.79
N GLN A 52 14.42 28.09 11.15
CA GLN A 52 15.82 28.11 10.73
C GLN A 52 16.79 28.22 11.91
N LEU A 53 16.44 28.97 12.96
CA LEU A 53 17.19 28.99 14.21
C LEU A 53 17.09 27.65 14.94
N GLN A 54 15.94 26.97 14.94
CA GLN A 54 15.73 25.63 15.50
C GLN A 54 16.58 24.59 14.77
N ALA A 55 16.52 24.53 13.43
CA ALA A 55 17.38 23.64 12.64
C ALA A 55 18.88 23.92 12.86
N LYS A 56 19.28 25.19 13.09
CA LYS A 56 20.66 25.55 13.47
C LYS A 56 21.01 25.18 14.92
N LYS A 57 20.07 25.30 15.86
CA LYS A 57 20.25 24.90 17.27
C LYS A 57 20.35 23.37 17.38
N TRP A 58 19.53 22.67 16.60
CA TRP A 58 19.53 21.22 16.46
C TRP A 58 20.80 20.71 15.78
N ARG A 59 21.26 21.33 14.68
CA ARG A 59 22.59 21.07 14.09
C ARG A 59 23.76 21.31 15.04
N LYS A 60 23.62 22.22 16.01
CA LYS A 60 24.60 22.40 17.09
C LYS A 60 24.48 21.31 18.17
N SER A 61 23.27 20.84 18.49
CA SER A 61 23.04 19.72 19.43
C SER A 61 23.55 18.38 18.90
N ILE A 62 23.44 18.15 17.58
CA ILE A 62 23.98 16.97 16.88
C ILE A 62 25.51 16.87 17.04
N SER A 63 26.22 17.98 17.27
CA SER A 63 27.67 17.95 17.52
C SER A 63 28.05 17.40 18.91
N SER A 64 27.09 17.29 19.83
CA SER A 64 27.28 16.76 21.18
C SER A 64 26.52 15.46 21.47
N ALA A 65 25.63 15.01 20.58
CA ALA A 65 24.82 13.80 20.76
C ALA A 65 25.41 12.58 20.02
N THR A 66 25.45 11.43 20.68
CA THR A 66 25.86 10.16 20.07
C THR A 66 24.67 9.56 19.31
N SER A 67 24.64 9.70 17.98
CA SER A 67 23.60 9.06 17.16
C SER A 67 23.69 7.53 17.24
N CYS A 68 22.56 6.86 17.50
CA CYS A 68 22.47 5.40 17.53
C CYS A 68 22.45 4.75 16.13
N ILE A 69 22.30 5.55 15.07
CA ILE A 69 22.17 5.11 13.68
C ILE A 69 23.19 5.86 12.82
N GLY A 70 23.90 5.14 11.92
CA GLY A 70 24.80 5.76 10.95
C GLY A 70 24.04 6.63 9.94
N LEU A 71 24.73 7.61 9.34
CA LEU A 71 24.16 8.52 8.33
C LEU A 71 23.33 7.76 7.26
N PRO A 72 22.20 8.32 6.81
CA PRO A 72 21.19 7.59 6.04
C PRO A 72 21.70 7.14 4.66
N LEU A 73 21.28 5.94 4.24
CA LEU A 73 21.26 5.55 2.83
C LEU A 73 20.25 6.43 2.09
N ILE A 74 20.73 7.31 1.21
CA ILE A 74 19.90 8.12 0.33
C ILE A 74 19.17 7.16 -0.63
N PRO A 75 17.83 7.25 -0.78
CA PRO A 75 17.11 6.44 -1.75
C PRO A 75 17.55 6.79 -3.18
N ILE A 76 17.92 5.78 -3.99
CA ILE A 76 18.28 5.94 -5.40
C ILE A 76 17.01 6.31 -6.20
N ILE A 77 17.03 7.48 -6.86
CA ILE A 77 15.92 8.05 -7.66
C ILE A 77 16.02 7.59 -9.13
N PRO A 78 14.98 6.99 -9.74
CA PRO A 78 14.90 6.72 -11.17
C PRO A 78 14.52 7.98 -11.96
N LYS A 79 15.11 8.14 -13.16
CA LYS A 79 15.16 9.40 -13.92
C LYS A 79 13.83 9.94 -14.51
N ASN A 80 12.69 9.25 -14.41
CA ASN A 80 11.50 9.59 -15.21
C ASN A 80 10.17 9.59 -14.41
N ALA A 81 9.81 10.70 -13.73
CA ALA A 81 8.46 10.89 -13.17
C ALA A 81 7.98 12.34 -13.35
N GLU A 82 6.72 12.52 -13.79
CA GLU A 82 6.23 13.79 -14.36
C GLU A 82 5.57 14.79 -13.37
N HIS A 83 5.20 14.51 -12.11
CA HIS A 83 4.74 15.54 -11.11
C HIS A 83 4.94 15.12 -9.61
N PRO A 84 5.12 16.06 -8.63
CA PRO A 84 5.63 15.77 -7.27
C PRO A 84 4.57 15.45 -6.19
N ILE A 85 4.97 14.65 -5.17
CA ILE A 85 4.20 14.29 -3.95
C ILE A 85 5.03 14.70 -2.71
N ASP A 86 4.43 15.41 -1.74
CA ASP A 86 5.07 16.01 -0.55
C ASP A 86 5.37 15.01 0.59
N ILE A 87 6.64 14.89 1.04
CA ILE A 87 7.03 14.18 2.27
C ILE A 87 7.42 15.18 3.36
N HIS A 88 7.04 14.89 4.62
CA HIS A 88 7.45 15.67 5.78
C HIS A 88 8.44 14.90 6.65
N LEU A 89 9.51 15.60 7.07
CA LEU A 89 10.40 15.13 8.13
C LEU A 89 9.84 15.63 9.47
N ILE A 90 9.53 14.70 10.37
CA ILE A 90 8.80 14.95 11.61
C ILE A 90 9.68 14.54 12.78
N TYR A 91 9.78 15.42 13.77
CA TYR A 91 10.54 15.22 14.99
C TYR A 91 9.58 15.05 16.16
N ILE A 92 9.74 13.93 16.86
CA ILE A 92 8.97 13.56 18.04
C ILE A 92 9.95 13.49 19.20
N GLN A 93 9.75 14.33 20.21
CA GLN A 93 10.50 14.30 21.46
C GLN A 93 9.65 13.60 22.51
N ILE A 94 10.17 12.51 23.07
CA ILE A 94 9.56 11.75 24.17
C ILE A 94 10.34 12.07 25.43
N LYS A 95 9.80 12.92 26.29
CA LYS A 95 10.39 13.25 27.58
C LYS A 95 10.01 12.19 28.60
N VAL A 96 11.00 11.44 29.07
CA VAL A 96 10.85 10.47 30.14
C VAL A 96 11.04 11.17 31.49
N LYS A 97 10.00 11.13 32.32
CA LYS A 97 9.95 11.81 33.63
C LYS A 97 10.34 10.90 34.80
N SER A 98 9.94 9.63 34.73
CA SER A 98 10.19 8.67 35.80
C SER A 98 10.27 7.23 35.30
N ASN A 99 10.83 6.36 36.12
CA ASN A 99 10.75 4.91 35.98
C ASN A 99 9.99 4.31 37.19
N TYR A 100 9.85 2.98 37.25
CA TYR A 100 9.14 2.30 38.34
C TYR A 100 9.91 2.19 39.67
N GLY A 101 11.09 2.80 39.76
CA GLY A 101 11.87 2.89 41.01
C GLY A 101 13.21 2.18 41.00
N ASN A 102 13.74 1.78 39.83
CA ASN A 102 15.13 1.31 39.75
C ASN A 102 16.10 2.51 39.78
N PRO A 103 17.02 2.59 40.76
CA PRO A 103 17.87 3.77 40.93
C PRO A 103 19.03 3.85 39.92
N GLN A 104 19.38 2.74 39.23
CA GLN A 104 20.59 2.66 38.41
C GLN A 104 20.31 2.52 36.92
N ILE A 105 19.19 1.90 36.55
CA ILE A 105 18.93 1.54 35.16
C ILE A 105 17.51 1.88 34.73
N VAL A 106 17.38 2.18 33.44
CA VAL A 106 16.11 2.31 32.74
C VAL A 106 16.11 1.36 31.55
N GLY A 107 14.98 0.71 31.32
CA GLY A 107 14.82 -0.28 30.26
C GLY A 107 13.50 -0.11 29.52
N CYS A 108 13.55 -0.36 28.23
CA CYS A 108 12.39 -0.35 27.33
C CYS A 108 12.61 -1.42 26.26
N SER A 109 11.53 -2.09 25.88
CA SER A 109 11.58 -3.16 24.89
C SER A 109 11.60 -2.58 23.48
N GLU A 110 10.64 -1.71 23.13
CA GLU A 110 10.47 -1.21 21.76
C GLU A 110 9.71 0.13 21.72
N ILE A 111 10.03 0.98 20.75
CA ILE A 111 9.31 2.21 20.40
C ILE A 111 9.00 2.19 18.91
N ASP A 112 7.72 2.29 18.57
CA ASP A 112 7.25 2.46 17.19
C ASP A 112 6.51 3.78 17.03
N VAL A 113 6.79 4.46 15.92
CA VAL A 113 5.96 5.56 15.43
C VAL A 113 4.98 4.99 14.43
N LEU A 114 3.68 5.23 14.59
CA LEU A 114 2.64 4.58 13.80
C LEU A 114 1.85 5.59 12.96
N ASP A 115 1.45 5.17 11.75
CA ASP A 115 0.53 5.94 10.91
C ASP A 115 -0.94 5.83 11.39
N SER A 116 -1.86 6.48 10.68
CA SER A 116 -3.30 6.45 10.97
C SER A 116 -3.95 5.06 10.90
N LYS A 117 -3.24 4.07 10.35
CA LYS A 117 -3.66 2.67 10.25
C LYS A 117 -2.89 1.78 11.25
N ASN A 118 -2.17 2.36 12.21
CA ASN A 118 -1.30 1.65 13.15
C ASN A 118 -0.13 0.88 12.50
N LYS A 119 0.28 1.24 11.28
CA LYS A 119 1.46 0.66 10.63
C LYS A 119 2.73 1.40 11.08
N PRO A 120 3.81 0.68 11.46
CA PRO A 120 5.08 1.31 11.81
C PRO A 120 5.66 2.16 10.67
N ILE A 121 6.03 3.38 11.00
CA ILE A 121 6.78 4.33 10.18
C ILE A 121 8.27 4.15 10.54
N PRO A 122 9.15 3.90 9.56
CA PRO A 122 10.57 3.73 9.84
C PRO A 122 11.19 4.94 10.55
N ILE A 123 11.86 4.68 11.68
CA ILE A 123 12.63 5.66 12.44
C ILE A 123 13.97 5.87 11.75
N ILE A 124 14.26 7.12 11.38
CA ILE A 124 15.45 7.53 10.65
C ILE A 124 16.59 7.86 11.61
N SER A 125 16.27 8.53 12.71
CA SER A 125 17.22 8.87 13.77
C SER A 125 16.56 8.68 15.12
N LEU A 126 17.38 8.22 16.06
CA LEU A 126 17.05 7.99 17.46
C LEU A 126 18.23 8.52 18.28
N GLU A 127 17.98 9.56 19.05
CA GLU A 127 18.98 10.26 19.86
C GLU A 127 18.45 10.46 21.29
N PHE A 128 19.37 10.69 22.23
CA PHE A 128 19.04 10.85 23.66
C PHE A 128 19.68 12.12 24.20
N GLU A 129 18.89 12.92 24.92
CA GLU A 129 19.34 14.16 25.54
C GLU A 129 18.97 14.16 27.04
N PRO A 130 19.94 14.27 27.97
CA PRO A 130 21.39 14.31 27.71
C PRO A 130 21.91 12.97 27.16
N ALA A 131 23.06 13.00 26.50
CA ALA A 131 23.70 11.79 25.99
C ALA A 131 23.89 10.75 27.12
N MET A 132 23.41 9.52 26.86
CA MET A 132 23.36 8.47 27.87
C MET A 132 24.38 7.36 27.59
N LYS A 133 24.82 6.70 28.68
CA LYS A 133 25.60 5.47 28.57
C LYS A 133 24.64 4.30 28.41
N HIS A 134 24.60 3.74 27.20
CA HIS A 134 23.83 2.54 26.92
C HIS A 134 24.50 1.30 27.50
N ILE A 135 23.71 0.43 28.12
CA ILE A 135 24.14 -0.87 28.65
C ILE A 135 23.99 -1.92 27.56
N THR A 136 22.91 -1.86 26.79
CA THR A 136 22.65 -2.73 25.63
C THR A 136 22.59 -1.93 24.33
N ILE A 137 22.43 -2.63 23.20
CA ILE A 137 22.48 -2.02 21.86
C ILE A 137 21.26 -1.10 21.67
N CYS A 138 21.52 0.18 21.34
CA CYS A 138 20.47 1.17 21.15
C CYS A 138 19.44 0.80 20.07
N LYS A 139 19.87 0.13 19.00
CA LYS A 139 18.99 -0.37 17.92
C LYS A 139 17.94 -1.36 18.41
N ASN A 140 18.13 -1.99 19.58
CA ASN A 140 17.12 -2.85 20.18
C ASN A 140 15.82 -2.10 20.50
N LEU A 141 15.84 -0.78 20.63
CA LEU A 141 14.63 0.01 20.92
C LEU A 141 13.72 0.18 19.68
N ILE A 142 14.22 -0.12 18.48
CA ILE A 142 13.54 0.15 17.20
C ILE A 142 13.71 -1.01 16.21
N ASN A 143 13.87 -2.24 16.71
CA ASN A 143 14.16 -3.42 15.89
C ASN A 143 12.91 -4.20 15.47
N SER A 144 11.72 -3.64 15.72
CA SER A 144 10.41 -4.25 15.47
C SER A 144 10.16 -5.53 16.25
N SER A 145 10.92 -5.80 17.32
CA SER A 145 10.71 -6.92 18.23
C SER A 145 10.16 -6.43 19.57
N LEU A 146 8.83 -6.48 19.74
CA LEU A 146 8.13 -5.95 20.91
C LEU A 146 8.35 -6.80 22.17
N ILE A 147 8.46 -8.11 21.99
CA ILE A 147 8.41 -9.10 23.06
C ILE A 147 9.76 -9.81 23.09
N LYS A 148 10.56 -9.54 24.12
CA LYS A 148 11.94 -10.01 24.27
C LYS A 148 12.08 -10.88 25.51
N GLU A 149 12.84 -11.96 25.41
CA GLU A 149 12.99 -12.94 26.51
C GLU A 149 14.26 -12.70 27.31
N GLN A 150 15.31 -12.20 26.66
CA GLN A 150 16.60 -11.97 27.27
C GLN A 150 16.87 -10.48 27.48
N GLU A 151 17.55 -10.13 28.57
CA GLU A 151 17.94 -8.75 28.87
C GLU A 151 18.81 -8.12 27.77
N SER A 152 19.64 -8.92 27.11
CA SER A 152 20.49 -8.48 26.00
C SER A 152 19.70 -8.07 24.74
N GLU A 153 18.45 -8.49 24.63
CA GLU A 153 17.58 -8.17 23.50
C GLU A 153 16.82 -6.85 23.71
N GLU A 154 16.62 -6.42 24.96
CA GLU A 154 15.95 -5.17 25.31
C GLU A 154 16.93 -3.99 25.31
N TRP A 155 16.43 -2.76 25.16
CA TRP A 155 17.24 -1.57 25.35
C TRP A 155 17.33 -1.22 26.84
N CYS A 156 18.55 -0.99 27.32
CA CYS A 156 18.85 -0.58 28.68
C CYS A 156 19.91 0.52 28.69
N ALA A 157 19.77 1.47 29.61
CA ALA A 157 20.74 2.54 29.83
C ALA A 157 20.85 2.89 31.32
N SER A 158 21.91 3.60 31.70
CA SER A 158 22.08 4.12 33.06
C SER A 158 21.04 5.21 33.36
N TRP A 159 20.23 5.01 34.39
CA TRP A 159 19.26 6.00 34.86
C TRP A 159 19.94 7.11 35.65
N LYS A 160 19.73 8.36 35.25
CA LYS A 160 20.25 9.56 35.92
C LYS A 160 19.17 10.61 36.22
N GLY A 161 17.90 10.22 36.13
CA GLY A 161 16.75 11.12 36.18
C GLY A 161 16.12 11.33 34.81
N GLU A 162 15.41 12.45 34.65
CA GLU A 162 14.68 12.78 33.42
C GLU A 162 15.61 12.86 32.21
N PHE A 163 15.13 12.39 31.06
CA PHE A 163 15.82 12.50 29.77
C PHE A 163 14.80 12.55 28.63
N SER A 164 15.24 12.99 27.46
CA SER A 164 14.45 13.00 26.23
C SER A 164 14.97 11.95 25.26
N ILE A 165 14.04 11.27 24.59
CA ILE A 165 14.30 10.46 23.41
C ILE A 165 13.84 11.27 22.20
N GLU A 166 14.76 11.62 21.31
CA GLU A 166 14.51 12.35 20.09
C GLU A 166 14.36 11.37 18.92
N VAL A 167 13.18 11.33 18.31
CA VAL A 167 12.84 10.42 17.23
C VAL A 167 12.55 11.22 15.97
N ALA A 168 13.28 10.93 14.89
CA ALA A 168 13.03 11.52 13.57
C ALA A 168 12.42 10.49 12.61
N VAL A 169 11.31 10.84 11.95
CA VAL A 169 10.64 10.01 10.95
C VAL A 169 10.35 10.80 9.68
N SER A 170 10.35 10.12 8.53
CA SER A 170 9.93 10.70 7.25
C SER A 170 8.62 10.06 6.81
N ALA A 171 7.57 10.87 6.67
CA ALA A 171 6.23 10.39 6.38
C ALA A 171 5.44 11.37 5.49
N LEU A 172 4.57 10.82 4.65
CA LEU A 172 3.62 11.56 3.79
C LEU A 172 2.51 12.26 4.60
N LYS A 173 2.19 11.71 5.76
CA LYS A 173 1.17 12.22 6.69
C LYS A 173 1.76 12.25 8.09
N THR A 174 1.18 13.07 8.96
CA THR A 174 1.55 13.07 10.37
C THR A 174 1.32 11.69 10.99
N PRO A 175 2.27 11.18 11.79
CA PRO A 175 2.07 10.02 12.62
C PRO A 175 0.80 10.17 13.45
N ALA A 176 0.02 9.11 13.54
CA ALA A 176 -1.23 9.14 14.27
C ALA A 176 -1.07 8.60 15.69
N ASN A 177 -0.15 7.67 15.92
CA ASN A 177 0.07 7.08 17.23
C ASN A 177 1.56 6.86 17.51
N LEU A 178 1.92 6.86 18.79
CA LEU A 178 3.21 6.39 19.30
C LEU A 178 2.96 5.14 20.13
N ARG A 179 3.67 4.05 19.85
CA ARG A 179 3.59 2.82 20.63
C ARG A 179 4.89 2.59 21.37
N ILE A 180 4.81 2.40 22.69
CA ILE A 180 5.97 2.14 23.55
C ILE A 180 5.70 0.86 24.31
N TRP A 181 6.64 -0.09 24.26
CA TRP A 181 6.60 -1.36 24.98
C TRP A 181 7.66 -1.38 26.07
N ASN A 182 7.21 -1.48 27.32
CA ASN A 182 8.12 -1.57 28.46
C ASN A 182 8.78 -2.96 28.58
N SER A 183 9.91 -2.96 29.30
CA SER A 183 10.67 -4.16 29.64
C SER A 183 9.81 -5.16 30.42
N ARG A 184 9.95 -6.46 30.12
CA ARG A 184 9.31 -7.53 30.90
C ARG A 184 10.10 -7.90 32.16
N ILE A 185 11.29 -7.33 32.33
CA ILE A 185 12.13 -7.53 33.51
C ILE A 185 11.50 -6.82 34.71
N LYS A 186 11.27 -7.56 35.79
CA LYS A 186 10.51 -7.13 36.97
C LYS A 186 11.36 -6.42 38.04
N ASP A 187 12.43 -5.74 37.64
CA ASP A 187 13.33 -5.03 38.55
C ASP A 187 13.08 -3.51 38.58
N LYS A 188 11.88 -3.08 38.16
CA LYS A 188 11.41 -1.69 38.19
C LYS A 188 12.16 -0.74 37.25
N ARG A 189 12.91 -1.26 36.28
CA ARG A 189 13.63 -0.44 35.27
C ARG A 189 12.72 0.20 34.22
N SER A 190 11.48 -0.26 34.10
CA SER A 190 10.53 0.19 33.07
C SER A 190 10.27 1.70 33.13
N ILE A 191 10.09 2.32 31.96
CA ILE A 191 9.69 3.73 31.84
C ILE A 191 8.27 3.89 32.40
N LYS A 192 7.99 4.95 33.17
CA LYS A 192 6.69 5.16 33.81
C LYS A 192 5.98 6.38 33.25
N GLU A 193 6.38 7.59 33.61
CA GLU A 193 5.71 8.81 33.15
C GLU A 193 6.45 9.43 31.96
N ILE A 194 5.69 9.80 30.93
CA ILE A 194 6.23 10.44 29.73
C ILE A 194 5.38 11.62 29.27
N GLU A 195 6.03 12.56 28.59
CA GLU A 195 5.40 13.65 27.84
C GLU A 195 5.89 13.62 26.39
N ILE A 196 4.97 13.77 25.45
CA ILE A 196 5.27 13.75 24.02
C ILE A 196 5.13 15.16 23.46
N MET A 197 6.20 15.63 22.84
CA MET A 197 6.24 16.88 22.11
C MET A 197 6.51 16.60 20.63
N ILE A 198 5.84 17.31 19.73
CA ILE A 198 6.13 17.28 18.30
C ILE A 198 6.41 18.71 17.85
N SER A 199 7.58 18.95 17.25
CA SER A 199 7.98 20.31 16.82
C SER A 199 7.85 21.37 17.93
N ASP A 200 8.24 21.03 19.15
CA ASP A 200 8.12 21.84 20.38
C ASP A 200 6.69 22.12 20.87
N GLU A 201 5.66 21.49 20.29
CA GLU A 201 4.27 21.55 20.79
C GLU A 201 3.93 20.34 21.64
N PHE A 202 3.26 20.56 22.77
CA PHE A 202 2.81 19.48 23.65
C PHE A 202 1.63 18.74 23.02
N ILE A 203 1.74 17.42 22.94
CA ILE A 203 0.72 16.56 22.33
C ILE A 203 -0.05 15.78 23.39
N ALA A 204 0.69 15.06 24.25
CA ALA A 204 0.09 14.18 25.24
C ALA A 204 1.06 13.90 26.39
N SER A 205 0.50 13.53 27.53
CA SER A 205 1.21 12.87 28.63
C SER A 205 0.61 11.47 28.85
N ALA A 206 1.44 10.53 29.28
CA ALA A 206 1.00 9.16 29.51
C ALA A 206 1.76 8.51 30.67
N VAL A 207 1.11 7.55 31.33
CA VAL A 207 1.72 6.63 32.28
C VAL A 207 1.77 5.26 31.64
N LEU A 208 2.98 4.78 31.32
CA LEU A 208 3.22 3.48 30.74
C LEU A 208 3.11 2.39 31.81
N PRO A 209 2.35 1.31 31.59
CA PRO A 209 2.28 0.17 32.51
C PRO A 209 3.61 -0.60 32.59
N GLU A 210 3.94 -1.13 33.76
CA GLU A 210 5.10 -2.01 33.92
C GLU A 210 4.89 -3.33 33.14
N SER A 211 5.91 -3.80 32.42
CA SER A 211 5.87 -5.04 31.64
C SER A 211 4.84 -5.12 30.52
N PHE A 212 4.26 -3.99 30.09
CA PHE A 212 3.28 -3.96 29.01
C PHE A 212 3.46 -2.73 28.10
N GLY A 213 2.85 -2.77 26.93
CA GLY A 213 2.89 -1.66 25.97
C GLY A 213 1.70 -0.71 26.08
N LEU A 214 1.89 0.52 25.64
CA LEU A 214 0.84 1.52 25.49
C LEU A 214 0.90 2.14 24.09
N ILE A 215 -0.28 2.40 23.51
CA ILE A 215 -0.45 3.16 22.28
C ILE A 215 -1.04 4.52 22.63
N ILE A 216 -0.36 5.59 22.22
CA ILE A 216 -0.69 6.97 22.56
C ILE A 216 -1.05 7.71 21.29
N SER A 217 -2.25 8.30 21.24
CA SER A 217 -2.72 9.05 20.08
C SER A 217 -2.05 10.41 19.95
N LEU A 218 -1.65 10.76 18.74
CA LEU A 218 -1.00 12.01 18.34
C LEU A 218 -1.94 12.95 17.56
N GLN A 219 -3.24 12.60 17.45
CA GLN A 219 -4.19 13.22 16.50
C GLN A 219 -4.67 14.66 16.83
N ASN A 220 -4.15 15.32 17.88
CA ASN A 220 -4.52 16.69 18.25
C ASN A 220 -3.70 17.80 17.54
N MET A 221 -3.09 17.49 16.40
CA MET A 221 -2.31 18.44 15.60
C MET A 221 -3.22 19.48 14.92
N LYS A 222 -3.28 20.71 15.43
CA LYS A 222 -3.69 21.89 14.65
C LYS A 222 -2.48 22.36 13.84
N TYR A 223 -2.30 21.79 12.66
CA TYR A 223 -1.19 22.12 11.76
C TYR A 223 -1.18 23.63 11.41
N LEU A 224 -0.26 24.39 11.98
CA LEU A 224 0.14 25.71 11.47
C LEU A 224 1.27 25.46 10.46
N GLY A 225 0.94 25.56 9.17
CA GLY A 225 1.72 24.96 8.09
C GLY A 225 3.15 25.44 7.88
N SER A 226 3.87 24.73 7.03
CA SER A 226 5.03 25.26 6.30
C SER A 226 5.13 24.61 4.93
N LYS A 227 5.44 25.44 3.94
CA LYS A 227 5.46 25.14 2.51
C LYS A 227 6.57 24.16 2.11
N VAL A 228 6.14 23.25 1.23
CA VAL A 228 6.83 22.50 0.16
C VAL A 228 8.27 22.92 -0.14
N ILE A 229 9.19 21.96 -0.01
CA ILE A 229 10.51 21.94 -0.64
C ILE A 229 10.54 20.68 -1.50
N ASP A 230 10.55 20.86 -2.81
CA ASP A 230 10.45 19.80 -3.82
C ASP A 230 11.68 18.87 -3.81
N TYR A 231 11.42 17.58 -3.57
CA TYR A 231 12.26 16.45 -3.94
C TYR A 231 11.33 15.32 -4.41
N PRO A 232 11.60 14.67 -5.57
CA PRO A 232 10.63 13.77 -6.18
C PRO A 232 10.55 12.43 -5.44
N MET A 233 9.36 12.09 -4.98
CA MET A 233 9.00 10.81 -4.38
C MET A 233 8.65 9.74 -5.42
N LYS A 234 9.08 8.51 -5.14
CA LYS A 234 8.43 7.29 -5.66
C LYS A 234 7.02 7.17 -5.07
N GLN A 235 6.03 6.99 -5.95
CA GLN A 235 4.65 6.69 -5.57
C GLN A 235 4.61 5.41 -4.73
N VAL A 236 4.14 5.51 -3.49
CA VAL A 236 3.74 4.32 -2.71
C VAL A 236 2.48 3.77 -3.35
N ASN A 237 2.55 2.51 -3.80
CA ASN A 237 1.57 1.85 -4.65
C ASN A 237 0.13 1.90 -4.08
N LYS A 238 -0.81 2.01 -5.01
CA LYS A 238 -2.28 2.03 -4.89
C LYS A 238 -2.90 0.74 -4.27
N TYR A 239 -2.11 -0.16 -3.66
CA TYR A 239 -2.49 -1.55 -3.39
C TYR A 239 -2.31 -2.06 -1.95
N ASP A 240 -1.95 -1.22 -0.99
CA ASP A 240 -1.93 -1.57 0.44
C ASP A 240 -3.34 -1.51 1.06
N GLU A 241 -4.30 -2.24 0.48
CA GLU A 241 -5.48 -2.61 1.26
C GLU A 241 -5.07 -3.70 2.28
N ILE A 242 -5.59 -3.55 3.49
CA ILE A 242 -5.37 -4.49 4.59
C ILE A 242 -6.62 -5.36 4.64
N ALA A 243 -6.42 -6.67 4.68
CA ALA A 243 -7.52 -7.60 4.93
C ALA A 243 -7.82 -7.59 6.41
N ILE A 244 -9.08 -7.35 6.77
CA ILE A 244 -9.52 -7.28 8.16
C ILE A 244 -10.77 -8.15 8.27
N ASP A 245 -10.85 -9.02 9.27
CA ASP A 245 -12.08 -9.73 9.60
C ASP A 245 -12.59 -9.28 10.97
N GLN A 246 -13.56 -10.01 11.53
CA GLN A 246 -14.11 -9.70 12.85
C GLN A 246 -13.12 -9.91 14.01
N TYR A 247 -12.00 -10.60 13.76
CA TYR A 247 -10.96 -10.90 14.74
C TYR A 247 -9.72 -10.00 14.59
N GLY A 248 -9.56 -9.32 13.46
CA GLY A 248 -8.51 -8.33 13.25
C GLY A 248 -7.89 -8.38 11.86
N GLU A 249 -6.65 -7.93 11.73
CA GLU A 249 -5.92 -8.00 10.47
C GLU A 249 -5.60 -9.46 10.10
N VAL A 250 -6.04 -9.86 8.91
CA VAL A 250 -5.70 -11.15 8.33
C VAL A 250 -4.52 -10.96 7.39
N TYR A 251 -3.41 -11.60 7.74
CA TYR A 251 -2.23 -11.59 6.87
C TYR A 251 -2.53 -12.32 5.57
N MET A 252 -2.42 -11.60 4.45
CA MET A 252 -2.45 -12.19 3.12
C MET A 252 -1.17 -11.82 2.38
N LYS A 253 -0.48 -12.86 1.94
CA LYS A 253 0.78 -12.74 1.21
C LYS A 253 0.56 -12.03 -0.13
N THR A 254 1.41 -11.06 -0.45
CA THR A 254 1.50 -10.49 -1.80
C THR A 254 2.18 -11.48 -2.73
N THR A 255 1.74 -11.56 -3.98
CA THR A 255 2.41 -12.34 -5.03
C THR A 255 2.95 -11.44 -6.12
N SER A 256 4.14 -11.74 -6.61
CA SER A 256 4.75 -11.06 -7.77
C SER A 256 4.53 -11.82 -9.08
N SER A 257 4.23 -13.12 -8.99
CA SER A 257 4.04 -13.99 -10.14
C SER A 257 2.95 -15.02 -9.92
N ILE A 258 2.26 -15.42 -10.99
CA ILE A 258 1.24 -16.47 -10.98
C ILE A 258 1.62 -17.48 -12.06
N THR A 259 1.78 -18.74 -11.69
CA THR A 259 2.11 -19.82 -12.63
C THR A 259 1.00 -20.85 -12.64
N PHE A 260 0.53 -21.20 -13.84
CA PHE A 260 -0.44 -22.25 -14.12
C PHE A 260 0.30 -23.40 -14.82
N GLU A 261 0.35 -24.54 -14.14
CA GLU A 261 0.79 -25.82 -14.71
C GLU A 261 -0.45 -26.57 -15.20
N LEU A 262 -0.56 -26.77 -16.52
CA LEU A 262 -1.75 -27.30 -17.17
C LEU A 262 -1.63 -28.83 -17.29
N ILE A 263 -2.17 -29.56 -16.31
CA ILE A 263 -1.89 -30.99 -16.08
C ILE A 263 -2.71 -31.91 -16.99
N ASP A 264 -3.98 -31.59 -17.22
CA ASP A 264 -4.90 -32.44 -17.98
C ASP A 264 -5.86 -31.56 -18.80
N LYS A 265 -6.42 -32.13 -19.87
CA LYS A 265 -7.33 -31.49 -20.83
C LYS A 265 -8.61 -32.31 -20.97
N TYR A 266 -9.71 -31.69 -21.41
CA TYR A 266 -11.00 -32.39 -21.49
C TYR A 266 -11.10 -33.36 -22.67
N GLU A 267 -10.37 -33.10 -23.75
CA GLU A 267 -10.35 -33.92 -24.95
C GLU A 267 -8.92 -34.20 -25.37
N ASP A 268 -8.66 -35.40 -25.88
CA ASP A 268 -7.32 -35.80 -26.25
C ASP A 268 -6.92 -35.23 -27.62
N ASN A 269 -6.12 -34.15 -27.62
CA ASN A 269 -5.58 -33.53 -28.83
C ASN A 269 -4.27 -32.76 -28.54
N ASP A 270 -3.48 -32.43 -29.55
CA ASP A 270 -2.17 -31.76 -29.38
C ASP A 270 -2.25 -30.30 -28.90
N PHE A 271 -3.44 -29.79 -28.60
CA PHE A 271 -3.67 -28.40 -28.28
C PHE A 271 -4.27 -28.23 -26.89
N ILE A 272 -3.96 -27.07 -26.30
CA ILE A 272 -4.52 -26.67 -25.02
C ILE A 272 -4.83 -25.18 -25.08
N GLY A 273 -5.88 -24.78 -24.38
CA GLY A 273 -6.30 -23.40 -24.40
C GLY A 273 -7.26 -23.05 -23.28
N MET A 274 -7.34 -21.75 -23.05
CA MET A 274 -8.24 -21.13 -22.09
C MET A 274 -8.80 -19.86 -22.71
N ASN A 275 -10.00 -19.49 -22.29
CA ASN A 275 -10.70 -18.36 -22.83
C ASN A 275 -10.21 -17.05 -22.20
N ALA A 276 -10.22 -16.97 -20.86
CA ALA A 276 -9.75 -15.80 -20.12
C ALA A 276 -9.40 -16.13 -18.67
N ILE A 277 -8.62 -15.27 -18.04
CA ILE A 277 -8.29 -15.28 -16.61
C ILE A 277 -8.57 -13.88 -16.06
N GLU A 278 -9.33 -13.81 -14.98
CA GLU A 278 -9.53 -12.57 -14.23
C GLU A 278 -8.81 -12.68 -12.89
N ILE A 279 -7.96 -11.70 -12.63
CA ILE A 279 -7.23 -11.59 -11.37
C ILE A 279 -7.80 -10.39 -10.63
N VAL A 280 -8.44 -10.64 -9.49
CA VAL A 280 -9.08 -9.60 -8.68
C VAL A 280 -8.29 -9.41 -7.40
N THR A 281 -7.91 -8.17 -7.12
CA THR A 281 -7.23 -7.80 -5.89
C THR A 281 -8.20 -7.77 -4.72
N ILE A 282 -7.66 -7.63 -3.52
CA ILE A 282 -8.47 -7.53 -2.30
C ILE A 282 -9.22 -6.20 -2.19
N SER A 283 -8.78 -5.20 -2.95
CA SER A 283 -9.53 -3.95 -3.18
C SER A 283 -10.72 -4.10 -4.12
N GLY A 284 -10.95 -5.30 -4.63
CA GLY A 284 -11.98 -5.58 -5.64
C GLY A 284 -11.58 -5.17 -7.05
N ARG A 285 -10.37 -4.64 -7.27
CA ARG A 285 -9.94 -4.17 -8.59
C ARG A 285 -9.45 -5.34 -9.45
N LYS A 286 -9.90 -5.42 -10.70
CA LYS A 286 -9.37 -6.34 -11.72
C LYS A 286 -8.01 -5.86 -12.24
N LEU A 287 -7.04 -6.77 -12.33
CA LEU A 287 -5.74 -6.48 -12.96
C LEU A 287 -5.90 -6.37 -14.48
N THR A 288 -5.13 -5.47 -15.08
CA THR A 288 -5.16 -5.16 -16.51
C THR A 288 -3.79 -5.36 -17.14
N LEU A 289 -3.74 -5.80 -18.40
CA LEU A 289 -2.49 -5.96 -19.15
C LEU A 289 -1.62 -4.70 -19.09
N LYS A 290 -2.22 -3.54 -19.37
CA LYS A 290 -1.49 -2.28 -19.49
C LYS A 290 -0.85 -1.83 -18.18
N ASN A 291 -1.59 -1.93 -17.08
CA ASN A 291 -1.17 -1.27 -15.83
C ASN A 291 -0.52 -2.22 -14.83
N ASP A 292 -0.80 -3.53 -14.90
CA ASP A 292 -0.47 -4.45 -13.81
C ASP A 292 0.39 -5.64 -14.24
N ILE A 293 0.31 -6.05 -15.51
CA ILE A 293 1.04 -7.22 -16.01
C ILE A 293 2.38 -6.76 -16.61
N ALA A 294 3.48 -7.31 -16.11
CA ALA A 294 4.82 -7.07 -16.66
C ALA A 294 5.04 -7.95 -17.89
N GLU A 295 4.75 -9.24 -17.77
CA GLU A 295 4.97 -10.22 -18.84
C GLU A 295 4.02 -11.41 -18.70
N ILE A 296 3.67 -12.03 -19.82
CA ILE A 296 3.03 -13.36 -19.85
C ILE A 296 3.88 -14.28 -20.71
N THR A 297 4.41 -15.33 -20.10
CA THR A 297 5.28 -16.31 -20.76
C THR A 297 4.66 -17.70 -20.75
N THR A 298 5.00 -18.49 -21.76
CA THR A 298 4.59 -19.90 -21.87
C THR A 298 5.83 -20.78 -21.99
N LYS A 299 5.81 -21.97 -21.39
CA LYS A 299 6.85 -23.00 -21.53
C LYS A 299 6.23 -24.35 -21.85
N ASN A 300 6.98 -25.21 -22.52
CA ASN A 300 6.55 -26.54 -22.95
C ASN A 300 5.31 -26.54 -23.87
N CYS A 301 5.07 -25.42 -24.54
CA CYS A 301 4.05 -25.29 -25.56
C CYS A 301 4.38 -24.13 -26.51
N HIS A 302 3.86 -24.24 -27.72
CA HIS A 302 3.99 -23.25 -28.78
C HIS A 302 2.67 -22.50 -28.92
N SER A 303 2.64 -21.25 -28.46
CA SER A 303 1.45 -20.40 -28.51
C SER A 303 1.02 -20.14 -29.96
N VAL A 304 -0.15 -20.63 -30.35
CA VAL A 304 -0.79 -20.36 -31.65
C VAL A 304 -1.41 -18.97 -31.65
N SER A 305 -1.94 -18.57 -30.49
CA SER A 305 -2.40 -17.21 -30.23
C SER A 305 -1.66 -16.58 -29.07
N SER A 306 -1.58 -15.25 -29.05
CA SER A 306 -0.85 -14.52 -28.01
C SER A 306 -1.42 -14.81 -26.61
N PRO A 307 -0.60 -15.17 -25.62
CA PRO A 307 -1.04 -15.44 -24.25
C PRO A 307 -1.58 -14.18 -23.54
N HIS A 308 -1.30 -12.98 -24.06
CA HIS A 308 -1.91 -11.73 -23.62
C HIS A 308 -3.43 -11.74 -23.72
N ARG A 309 -4.00 -12.55 -24.63
CA ARG A 309 -5.45 -12.72 -24.79
C ARG A 309 -6.15 -13.25 -23.54
N LEU A 310 -5.43 -13.90 -22.64
CA LEU A 310 -5.99 -14.40 -21.38
C LEU A 310 -6.45 -13.28 -20.46
N ILE A 311 -5.78 -12.13 -20.48
CA ILE A 311 -6.15 -10.98 -19.63
C ILE A 311 -6.89 -9.97 -20.49
N ARG A 312 -8.22 -10.06 -20.51
CA ARG A 312 -9.08 -9.19 -21.32
C ARG A 312 -10.34 -8.75 -20.57
N GLU A 313 -10.98 -7.70 -21.07
CA GLU A 313 -12.20 -7.15 -20.45
C GLU A 313 -13.42 -8.04 -20.69
N ASN A 314 -13.69 -8.39 -21.95
CA ASN A 314 -14.83 -9.23 -22.32
C ASN A 314 -14.47 -10.73 -22.24
N CYS A 315 -14.88 -11.41 -21.16
CA CYS A 315 -14.61 -12.84 -21.01
C CYS A 315 -15.67 -13.74 -21.69
N ASN A 316 -16.82 -13.21 -22.10
CA ASN A 316 -17.94 -14.01 -22.63
C ASN A 316 -17.86 -14.34 -24.13
N SER A 317 -16.79 -13.92 -24.80
CA SER A 317 -16.65 -14.13 -26.23
C SER A 317 -16.56 -15.61 -26.60
N LEU A 318 -17.38 -16.00 -27.58
CA LEU A 318 -17.32 -17.31 -28.26
C LEU A 318 -16.32 -17.32 -29.41
N ASN A 319 -15.63 -16.20 -29.68
CA ASN A 319 -14.72 -16.10 -30.80
C ASN A 319 -13.37 -16.74 -30.45
N MET A 320 -13.00 -17.85 -31.10
CA MET A 320 -11.71 -18.52 -30.88
C MET A 320 -10.51 -17.60 -31.16
N SER A 321 -10.64 -16.63 -32.07
CA SER A 321 -9.56 -15.70 -32.36
C SER A 321 -9.29 -14.72 -31.22
N GLU A 322 -10.13 -14.69 -30.19
CA GLU A 322 -9.91 -13.90 -28.98
C GLU A 322 -9.35 -14.75 -27.84
N MET A 323 -9.32 -16.09 -27.97
CA MET A 323 -8.88 -17.03 -26.94
C MET A 323 -7.37 -17.32 -27.04
N TRP A 324 -6.80 -17.84 -25.96
CA TRP A 324 -5.44 -18.38 -25.98
C TRP A 324 -5.46 -19.88 -26.25
N ILE A 325 -4.69 -20.29 -27.26
CA ILE A 325 -4.51 -21.67 -27.70
C ILE A 325 -3.01 -21.87 -27.96
N ALA A 326 -2.49 -23.00 -27.52
CA ALA A 326 -1.12 -23.41 -27.75
C ALA A 326 -1.06 -24.88 -28.14
N LYS A 327 -0.10 -25.24 -28.98
CA LYS A 327 0.26 -26.64 -29.24
C LYS A 327 1.18 -27.13 -28.13
N THR A 328 0.86 -28.25 -27.48
CA THR A 328 1.67 -28.82 -26.40
C THR A 328 2.91 -29.53 -26.95
N ASP A 329 4.03 -29.44 -26.24
CA ASP A 329 5.19 -30.25 -26.58
C ASP A 329 4.97 -31.72 -26.15
N GLU A 330 5.50 -32.67 -26.90
CA GLU A 330 5.38 -34.09 -26.59
C GLU A 330 5.94 -34.41 -25.20
N ASP A 331 5.16 -35.18 -24.42
CA ASP A 331 5.47 -35.65 -23.06
C ASP A 331 5.87 -34.58 -22.03
N LYS A 332 5.57 -33.30 -22.29
CA LYS A 332 5.86 -32.19 -21.36
C LYS A 332 4.59 -31.47 -20.94
N THR A 333 4.49 -31.18 -19.65
CA THR A 333 3.38 -30.39 -19.11
C THR A 333 3.54 -28.91 -19.47
N PRO A 334 2.55 -28.28 -20.14
CA PRO A 334 2.58 -26.86 -20.46
C PRO A 334 2.52 -25.97 -19.20
N PHE A 335 3.27 -24.88 -19.23
CA PHE A 335 3.23 -23.83 -18.21
C PHE A 335 2.83 -22.49 -18.82
N LEU A 336 2.00 -21.75 -18.09
CA LEU A 336 1.71 -20.35 -18.33
C LEU A 336 2.12 -19.56 -17.08
N LYS A 337 2.97 -18.55 -17.24
CA LYS A 337 3.42 -17.69 -16.15
C LYS A 337 3.07 -16.24 -16.44
N ILE A 338 2.47 -15.58 -15.45
CA ILE A 338 2.09 -14.17 -15.47
C ILE A 338 2.95 -13.47 -14.42
N ASP A 339 3.84 -12.59 -14.87
CA ASP A 339 4.66 -11.75 -14.02
C ASP A 339 3.96 -10.40 -13.84
N LEU A 340 3.86 -9.94 -12.59
CA LEU A 340 3.20 -8.70 -12.23
C LEU A 340 4.23 -7.57 -12.13
N LYS A 341 3.84 -6.35 -12.51
CA LYS A 341 4.70 -5.17 -12.39
C LYS A 341 5.05 -4.86 -10.94
N GLU A 342 4.10 -5.13 -10.04
CA GLU A 342 4.23 -4.91 -8.62
C GLU A 342 3.60 -6.10 -7.87
N PRO A 343 4.11 -6.47 -6.68
CA PRO A 343 3.50 -7.50 -5.86
C PRO A 343 2.08 -7.09 -5.42
N VAL A 344 1.10 -8.00 -5.54
CA VAL A 344 -0.31 -7.72 -5.18
C VAL A 344 -0.91 -8.82 -4.32
N LYS A 345 -1.86 -8.44 -3.46
CA LYS A 345 -2.71 -9.40 -2.74
C LYS A 345 -3.93 -9.74 -3.58
N ILE A 346 -4.08 -11.02 -3.93
CA ILE A 346 -5.17 -11.52 -4.77
C ILE A 346 -6.28 -12.07 -3.89
N SER A 347 -7.53 -11.67 -4.15
CA SER A 347 -8.71 -12.19 -3.46
C SER A 347 -9.40 -13.30 -4.24
N LEU A 348 -9.43 -13.19 -5.57
CA LEU A 348 -10.11 -14.11 -6.47
C LEU A 348 -9.30 -14.27 -7.76
N LEU A 349 -9.12 -15.53 -8.17
CA LEU A 349 -8.84 -15.88 -9.56
C LEU A 349 -10.09 -16.48 -10.18
N ARG A 350 -10.57 -15.90 -11.28
CA ARG A 350 -11.63 -16.50 -12.10
C ARG A 350 -11.05 -17.02 -13.41
N ILE A 351 -11.27 -18.29 -13.68
CA ILE A 351 -10.81 -18.95 -14.91
C ILE A 351 -12.02 -19.22 -15.79
N TRP A 352 -11.96 -18.70 -17.01
CA TRP A 352 -12.91 -18.94 -18.08
C TRP A 352 -12.31 -19.93 -19.05
N ASN A 353 -12.98 -21.07 -19.23
CA ASN A 353 -12.50 -22.14 -20.08
C ASN A 353 -13.05 -22.02 -21.51
N ILE A 354 -12.49 -22.79 -22.45
CA ILE A 354 -12.97 -22.80 -23.85
C ILE A 354 -14.39 -23.40 -23.91
N PRO A 355 -15.34 -22.76 -24.61
CA PRO A 355 -16.71 -23.27 -24.79
C PRO A 355 -16.73 -24.64 -25.47
N VAL A 356 -17.66 -25.52 -25.07
CA VAL A 356 -17.90 -26.78 -25.82
C VAL A 356 -18.61 -26.55 -27.15
N LYS A 357 -19.50 -25.55 -27.22
CA LYS A 357 -20.43 -25.38 -28.35
C LYS A 357 -19.77 -24.58 -29.47
N GLY A 358 -19.81 -25.12 -30.69
CA GLY A 358 -19.38 -24.43 -31.92
C GLY A 358 -18.01 -24.85 -32.46
N PHE A 359 -17.34 -25.86 -31.87
CA PHE A 359 -16.01 -26.30 -32.27
C PHE A 359 -15.95 -27.81 -32.53
N ILE A 360 -15.13 -28.21 -33.50
CA ILE A 360 -14.93 -29.61 -33.90
C ILE A 360 -14.11 -30.38 -32.83
N ASN A 361 -13.15 -29.69 -32.19
CA ASN A 361 -12.34 -30.19 -31.07
C ASN A 361 -12.35 -29.16 -29.94
N ASN A 362 -12.38 -29.59 -28.68
CA ASN A 362 -12.29 -28.72 -27.51
C ASN A 362 -10.87 -28.72 -26.91
N PHE A 363 -10.26 -27.55 -26.82
CA PHE A 363 -8.92 -27.37 -26.26
C PHE A 363 -8.91 -27.03 -24.76
N ALA A 364 -10.05 -27.13 -24.09
CA ALA A 364 -10.24 -26.75 -22.70
C ALA A 364 -9.34 -27.52 -21.72
N VAL A 365 -8.73 -26.77 -20.80
CA VAL A 365 -7.97 -27.31 -19.66
C VAL A 365 -8.93 -27.98 -18.69
N LYS A 366 -8.60 -29.18 -18.22
CA LYS A 366 -9.37 -29.94 -17.22
C LYS A 366 -8.75 -29.87 -15.84
N LYS A 367 -7.43 -30.09 -15.70
CA LYS A 367 -6.74 -30.09 -14.41
C LYS A 367 -5.59 -29.10 -14.42
N VAL A 368 -5.49 -28.30 -13.36
CA VAL A 368 -4.47 -27.26 -13.23
C VAL A 368 -3.86 -27.28 -11.84
N ARG A 369 -2.57 -26.96 -11.76
CA ARG A 369 -1.91 -26.55 -10.53
C ARG A 369 -1.49 -25.09 -10.64
N ILE A 370 -1.87 -24.27 -9.67
CA ILE A 370 -1.63 -22.84 -9.64
C ILE A 370 -0.68 -22.52 -8.50
N MET A 371 0.30 -21.68 -8.79
CA MET A 371 1.33 -21.26 -7.86
C MET A 371 1.45 -19.74 -7.80
N PHE A 372 1.63 -19.21 -6.59
CA PHE A 372 2.01 -17.83 -6.31
C PHE A 372 3.46 -17.81 -5.84
N ASP A 373 4.34 -17.15 -6.60
CA ASP A 373 5.79 -17.11 -6.32
C ASP A 373 6.37 -18.50 -6.02
N ASN A 374 6.01 -19.49 -6.85
CA ASN A 374 6.40 -20.91 -6.73
C ASN A 374 5.79 -21.67 -5.54
N CYS A 375 4.93 -21.06 -4.72
CA CYS A 375 4.15 -21.75 -3.70
C CYS A 375 2.82 -22.23 -4.29
N VAL A 376 2.51 -23.52 -4.21
CA VAL A 376 1.24 -24.08 -4.69
C VAL A 376 0.08 -23.53 -3.85
N VAL A 377 -0.89 -22.90 -4.51
CA VAL A 377 -2.09 -22.33 -3.88
C VAL A 377 -3.37 -23.01 -4.32
N PHE A 378 -3.35 -23.75 -5.44
CA PHE A 378 -4.48 -24.55 -5.89
C PHE A 378 -3.99 -25.74 -6.73
N HIS A 379 -4.67 -26.88 -6.60
CA HIS A 379 -4.45 -28.04 -7.45
C HIS A 379 -5.79 -28.77 -7.59
N GLY A 380 -6.40 -28.70 -8.76
CA GLY A 380 -7.76 -29.19 -8.94
C GLY A 380 -8.27 -29.08 -10.37
N ILE A 381 -9.58 -29.22 -10.51
CA ILE A 381 -10.27 -29.25 -11.80
C ILE A 381 -10.77 -27.85 -12.15
N VAL A 382 -10.57 -27.44 -13.41
CA VAL A 382 -11.21 -26.27 -14.01
C VAL A 382 -12.47 -26.73 -14.71
N GLN A 383 -13.61 -26.11 -14.41
CA GLN A 383 -14.89 -26.47 -15.00
C GLN A 383 -14.88 -26.34 -16.53
N LYS A 384 -15.58 -27.25 -17.20
CA LYS A 384 -15.83 -27.15 -18.65
C LYS A 384 -16.82 -26.01 -18.87
N CYS A 385 -16.55 -25.10 -19.80
CA CYS A 385 -17.51 -24.04 -20.14
C CYS A 385 -18.66 -24.64 -20.96
N GLN A 386 -19.77 -24.95 -20.30
CA GLN A 386 -21.03 -25.30 -20.94
C GLN A 386 -21.90 -24.04 -21.00
N TYR A 387 -22.41 -23.71 -22.18
CA TYR A 387 -23.40 -22.66 -22.34
C TYR A 387 -24.78 -23.29 -22.13
N GLU A 388 -25.44 -22.94 -21.03
CA GLU A 388 -26.84 -23.30 -20.82
C GLU A 388 -27.78 -22.36 -21.58
N PHE A 389 -29.10 -22.61 -21.49
CA PHE A 389 -30.16 -21.89 -22.19
C PHE A 389 -30.19 -20.38 -21.90
N ASP A 390 -29.45 -19.88 -20.92
CA ASP A 390 -29.36 -18.48 -20.51
C ASP A 390 -28.09 -17.74 -21.01
N ASN A 391 -27.28 -18.36 -21.86
CA ASN A 391 -25.97 -17.85 -22.32
C ASN A 391 -24.94 -17.61 -21.20
N SER A 392 -25.12 -18.17 -20.01
CA SER A 392 -24.09 -18.17 -18.98
C SER A 392 -23.05 -19.26 -19.27
N CYS A 393 -21.76 -18.91 -19.17
CA CYS A 393 -20.66 -19.87 -19.22
C CYS A 393 -20.20 -20.12 -17.78
N PHE A 394 -20.11 -21.38 -17.38
CA PHE A 394 -19.55 -21.75 -16.08
C PHE A 394 -18.11 -21.27 -15.95
N THR A 395 -17.81 -20.66 -14.80
CA THR A 395 -16.47 -20.15 -14.47
C THR A 395 -15.93 -20.83 -13.25
N THR A 396 -14.62 -21.08 -13.23
CA THR A 396 -13.97 -21.61 -12.03
C THR A 396 -13.51 -20.44 -11.17
N ASN A 397 -14.22 -20.21 -10.07
CA ASN A 397 -13.92 -19.16 -9.09
C ASN A 397 -13.05 -19.71 -7.95
N LEU A 398 -11.81 -19.25 -7.87
CA LEU A 398 -10.87 -19.63 -6.82
C LEU A 398 -10.68 -18.46 -5.84
N TRP A 399 -11.32 -18.57 -4.68
CA TRP A 399 -11.23 -17.57 -3.62
C TRP A 399 -10.01 -17.84 -2.74
N PHE A 400 -9.20 -16.80 -2.51
CA PHE A 400 -8.02 -16.85 -1.62
C PHE A 400 -8.26 -16.12 -0.29
N THR A 401 -9.52 -15.76 -0.04
CA THR A 401 -9.99 -15.17 1.21
C THR A 401 -11.45 -15.49 1.42
N ASP A 402 -11.82 -15.74 2.66
CA ASP A 402 -13.19 -15.94 3.15
C ASP A 402 -13.81 -14.66 3.74
N ILE A 403 -13.04 -13.56 3.81
CA ILE A 403 -13.45 -12.29 4.42
C ILE A 403 -14.66 -11.70 3.67
N PRO A 404 -15.84 -11.59 4.31
CA PRO A 404 -17.09 -11.28 3.61
C PRO A 404 -17.07 -9.97 2.82
N HIS A 405 -16.50 -8.91 3.38
CA HIS A 405 -16.49 -7.60 2.72
C HIS A 405 -15.54 -7.57 1.51
N ILE A 406 -14.43 -8.31 1.54
CA ILE A 406 -13.52 -8.44 0.40
C ILE A 406 -14.20 -9.24 -0.71
N ARG A 407 -14.89 -10.33 -0.36
CA ARG A 407 -15.70 -11.10 -1.30
C ARG A 407 -16.79 -10.25 -1.93
N GLY A 408 -17.43 -9.38 -1.14
CA GLY A 408 -18.41 -8.40 -1.61
C GLY A 408 -17.82 -7.46 -2.68
N LYS A 409 -16.65 -6.85 -2.43
CA LYS A 409 -15.97 -5.98 -3.40
C LYS A 409 -15.65 -6.71 -4.71
N ALA A 410 -15.11 -7.92 -4.62
CA ALA A 410 -14.79 -8.73 -5.78
C ALA A 410 -16.05 -9.12 -6.58
N LYS A 411 -17.16 -9.46 -5.91
CA LYS A 411 -18.44 -9.77 -6.56
C LYS A 411 -19.01 -8.58 -7.34
N VAL A 412 -18.96 -7.36 -6.78
CA VAL A 412 -19.49 -6.15 -7.44
C VAL A 412 -18.74 -5.83 -8.74
N VAL A 413 -17.41 -5.99 -8.77
CA VAL A 413 -16.62 -5.80 -10.00
C VAL A 413 -16.88 -6.90 -11.03
N CYS A 414 -17.46 -8.01 -10.59
CA CYS A 414 -17.84 -9.14 -11.41
C CYS A 414 -19.32 -9.17 -11.80
N GLN A 415 -20.12 -8.15 -11.45
CA GLN A 415 -21.54 -8.10 -11.79
C GLN A 415 -21.74 -7.84 -13.29
N GLY A 416 -21.63 -8.94 -14.02
CA GLY A 416 -22.54 -9.32 -15.09
C GLY A 416 -23.36 -10.59 -14.75
N PHE A 417 -23.13 -11.29 -13.62
CA PHE A 417 -23.86 -12.51 -13.29
C PHE A 417 -24.14 -12.70 -11.79
N ASN A 418 -25.37 -13.15 -11.49
CA ASN A 418 -25.86 -13.52 -10.17
C ASN A 418 -25.26 -14.85 -9.73
N ASP A 419 -24.26 -14.81 -8.84
CA ASP A 419 -23.86 -15.98 -8.04
C ASP A 419 -24.73 -16.05 -6.77
N ASP A 420 -26.01 -16.37 -6.96
CA ASP A 420 -26.90 -16.89 -5.92
C ASP A 420 -27.18 -18.36 -6.20
N LEU A 421 -26.20 -19.23 -5.93
CA LEU A 421 -26.48 -20.63 -5.60
C LEU A 421 -25.64 -21.06 -4.39
N LYS A 422 -26.35 -21.79 -3.52
CA LYS A 422 -26.21 -21.97 -2.07
C LYS A 422 -25.17 -23.07 -1.69
N PRO A 423 -24.93 -23.33 -0.39
CA PRO A 423 -23.62 -23.62 0.22
C PRO A 423 -22.94 -24.91 -0.19
#